data_AF-A0A2I5T996-F1
#
_entry.id   AF-A0A2I5T996-F1
#
_cell.length_a   1.000
_cell.length_b   1.000
_cell.length_c   1.000
_cell.angle_alpha   90.00
_cell.angle_beta   90.00
_cell.angle_gamma   90.00
#
_symmetry.space_group_name_H-M   'P 1'
#
loop_
_entity.id
_entity.type
_entity.pdbx_description
1 polymer ?
#
loop_
_entity_poly.entity_id
_entity_poly.type
_entity_poly.pdbx_seq_one_letter_code
_entity_poly.pdbx_strand_id
1 'polypeptide(L)'
;MMMTSWKIFRTHEDYEKGMARLVMLADGDLLPGSEALDEFELVSLLVGHYEDAHYPLAKPDPIEVIKLIMDQQGLSQTDLTRYIGSPSKVSEVINRKRPLSLTMIRKLHEGLGIPAEVLIQDMNASEDASSTETVSPRYAAPAWGRLRVHPR
;
A
#
# COMPACT_ATOMS: atom_id res chain seq x y z
N MET A 1 -17.32 26.29 -21.03
CA MET A 1 -16.75 24.95 -20.75
C MET A 1 -17.74 24.28 -19.81
N MET A 2 -18.15 23.02 -20.06
CA MET A 2 -19.17 22.35 -19.24
C MET A 2 -18.57 22.00 -17.88
N MET A 3 -19.08 22.61 -16.79
CA MET A 3 -18.85 22.10 -15.44
C MET A 3 -19.46 20.70 -15.36
N THR A 4 -18.62 19.67 -15.46
CA THR A 4 -19.08 18.29 -15.21
C THR A 4 -19.49 18.20 -13.75
N SER A 5 -20.79 18.08 -13.50
CA SER A 5 -21.31 17.93 -12.14
C SER A 5 -20.97 16.54 -11.62
N TRP A 6 -19.92 16.46 -10.80
CA TRP A 6 -19.54 15.23 -10.12
C TRP A 6 -20.50 14.89 -8.98
N LYS A 7 -20.66 13.60 -8.70
CA LYS A 7 -21.43 13.05 -7.57
C LYS A 7 -20.56 12.08 -6.78
N ILE A 8 -20.98 11.75 -5.56
CA ILE A 8 -20.36 10.66 -4.79
C ILE A 8 -20.37 9.37 -5.61
N PHE A 9 -19.21 8.75 -5.74
CA PHE A 9 -19.06 7.46 -6.41
C PHE A 9 -19.63 6.37 -5.51
N ARG A 10 -20.61 5.63 -6.04
CA ARG A 10 -21.27 4.52 -5.32
C ARG A 10 -21.16 3.20 -6.06
N THR A 11 -20.76 3.22 -7.32
CA THR A 11 -20.65 2.04 -8.18
C THR A 11 -19.28 1.98 -8.82
N HIS A 12 -18.88 0.79 -9.25
CA HIS A 12 -17.65 0.59 -9.99
C HIS A 12 -17.62 1.40 -11.30
N GLU A 13 -18.78 1.59 -11.95
CA GLU A 13 -18.88 2.42 -13.15
C GLU A 13 -18.60 3.91 -12.87
N ASP A 14 -19.05 4.44 -11.72
CA ASP A 14 -18.72 5.81 -11.31
C ASP A 14 -17.19 5.96 -11.10
N TYR A 15 -16.58 4.97 -10.44
CA TYR A 15 -15.14 4.90 -10.22
C TYR A 15 -14.34 4.86 -11.53
N GLU A 16 -14.68 3.96 -12.46
CA GLU A 16 -13.99 3.83 -13.76
C GLU A 16 -14.09 5.13 -14.58
N LYS A 17 -15.24 5.82 -14.54
CA LYS A 17 -15.40 7.14 -15.18
C LYS A 17 -14.50 8.19 -14.54
N GLY A 18 -14.43 8.22 -13.21
CA GLY A 18 -13.53 9.12 -12.48
C GLY A 18 -12.07 8.85 -12.82
N MET A 19 -11.66 7.58 -12.81
CA MET A 19 -10.28 7.18 -13.16
C MET A 19 -9.92 7.56 -14.59
N ALA A 20 -10.79 7.28 -15.57
CA ALA A 20 -10.57 7.68 -16.94
C ALA A 20 -10.42 9.21 -17.07
N ARG A 21 -11.23 9.98 -16.32
CA ARG A 21 -11.12 11.45 -16.29
C ARG A 21 -9.78 11.91 -15.72
N LEU A 22 -9.32 11.32 -14.61
CA LEU A 22 -8.03 11.69 -14.01
C LEU A 22 -6.88 11.46 -14.99
N VAL A 23 -6.88 10.33 -15.71
CA VAL A 23 -5.87 10.05 -16.75
C VAL A 23 -5.91 11.13 -17.84
N MET A 24 -7.10 11.46 -18.35
CA MET A 24 -7.24 12.52 -19.37
C MET A 24 -6.78 13.90 -18.87
N LEU A 25 -7.05 14.24 -17.60
CA LEU A 25 -6.63 15.50 -17.00
C LEU A 25 -5.12 15.54 -16.75
N ALA A 26 -4.52 14.43 -16.34
CA ALA A 26 -3.08 14.29 -16.11
C ALA A 26 -2.26 14.37 -17.40
N ASP A 27 -2.84 14.01 -18.55
CA ASP A 27 -2.23 14.21 -19.87
C ASP A 27 -2.24 15.69 -20.33
N GLY A 28 -2.93 16.58 -19.60
CA GLY A 28 -2.98 18.02 -19.86
C GLY A 28 -2.18 18.86 -18.86
N ASP A 29 -2.25 20.20 -19.02
CA ASP A 29 -1.58 21.14 -18.12
C ASP A 29 -2.44 21.43 -16.87
N LEU A 30 -2.02 20.90 -15.73
CA LEU A 30 -2.64 21.14 -14.42
C LEU A 30 -2.02 22.37 -13.75
N LEU A 31 -2.42 23.56 -14.22
CA LEU A 31 -1.92 24.82 -13.68
C LEU A 31 -2.62 25.21 -12.37
N PRO A 32 -1.89 25.80 -11.40
CA PRO A 32 -2.49 26.34 -10.19
C PRO A 32 -3.62 27.33 -10.48
N GLY A 33 -4.77 27.15 -9.82
CA GLY A 33 -5.96 27.99 -9.99
C GLY A 33 -6.71 27.77 -11.32
N SER A 34 -6.38 26.72 -12.07
CA SER A 34 -7.15 26.33 -13.25
C SER A 34 -8.32 25.41 -12.87
N GLU A 35 -9.43 25.52 -13.61
CA GLU A 35 -10.58 24.62 -13.45
C GLU A 35 -10.20 23.14 -13.65
N ALA A 36 -9.17 22.87 -14.47
CA ALA A 36 -8.68 21.52 -14.71
C ALA A 36 -8.00 20.91 -13.47
N LEU A 37 -7.23 21.72 -12.73
CA LEU A 37 -6.63 21.30 -11.46
C LEU A 37 -7.73 21.11 -10.39
N ASP A 38 -8.67 22.05 -10.29
CA ASP A 38 -9.80 21.96 -9.35
C ASP A 38 -10.63 20.68 -9.60
N GLU A 39 -10.88 20.35 -10.87
CA GLU A 39 -11.56 19.12 -11.26
C GLU A 39 -10.72 17.88 -10.92
N PHE A 40 -9.41 17.90 -11.21
CA PHE A 40 -8.51 16.80 -10.91
C PHE A 40 -8.47 16.49 -9.41
N GLU A 41 -8.38 17.52 -8.57
CA GLU A 41 -8.40 17.37 -7.11
C GLU A 41 -9.74 16.81 -6.62
N LEU A 42 -10.87 17.36 -7.10
CA LEU A 42 -12.20 16.88 -6.72
C LEU A 42 -12.42 15.41 -7.11
N VAL A 43 -12.09 15.03 -8.36
CA VAL A 43 -12.27 13.66 -8.82
C VAL A 43 -11.34 12.70 -8.08
N SER A 44 -10.11 13.13 -7.75
CA SER A 44 -9.18 12.34 -6.95
C SER A 44 -9.74 12.02 -5.56
N LEU A 45 -10.39 12.99 -4.91
CA LEU A 45 -11.05 12.78 -3.62
C LEU A 45 -12.22 11.79 -3.72
N LEU A 46 -13.00 11.85 -4.79
CA LEU A 46 -14.13 10.94 -5.02
C LEU A 46 -13.67 9.50 -5.31
N VAL A 47 -12.60 9.36 -6.10
CA VAL A 47 -11.92 8.08 -6.32
C VAL A 47 -11.43 7.52 -5.00
N GLY A 48 -10.63 8.28 -4.24
CA GLY A 48 -10.08 7.83 -2.96
C GLY A 48 -11.16 7.40 -1.96
N HIS A 49 -12.25 8.16 -1.84
CA HIS A 49 -13.38 7.79 -1.01
C HIS A 49 -14.03 6.46 -1.42
N TYR A 50 -14.15 6.20 -2.74
CA TYR A 50 -14.67 4.92 -3.23
C TYR A 50 -13.69 3.77 -2.95
N GLU A 51 -12.39 3.99 -3.18
CA GLU A 51 -11.33 3.01 -2.93
C GLU A 51 -11.24 2.62 -1.45
N ASP A 52 -11.30 3.57 -0.53
CA ASP A 52 -11.28 3.28 0.91
C ASP A 52 -12.41 2.32 1.33
N ALA A 53 -13.58 2.43 0.69
CA ALA A 53 -14.73 1.59 1.00
C ALA A 53 -14.72 0.22 0.29
N HIS A 54 -14.11 0.11 -0.90
CA HIS A 54 -14.23 -1.08 -1.76
C HIS A 54 -12.91 -1.83 -1.97
N TYR A 55 -11.79 -1.14 -1.85
CA TYR A 55 -10.43 -1.66 -2.00
C TYR A 55 -9.59 -1.28 -0.78
N PRO A 56 -10.00 -1.67 0.45
CA PRO A 56 -9.21 -1.39 1.63
C PRO A 56 -7.79 -1.92 1.41
N LEU A 57 -6.79 -1.06 1.62
CA LEU A 57 -5.39 -1.43 1.43
C LEU A 57 -5.11 -2.71 2.23
N ALA A 58 -4.79 -3.79 1.51
CA ALA A 58 -4.39 -5.03 2.14
C ALA A 58 -3.18 -4.73 3.04
N LYS A 59 -3.27 -5.09 4.32
CA LYS A 59 -2.14 -4.90 5.22
C LYS A 59 -0.94 -5.66 4.65
N PRO A 60 0.23 -5.02 4.52
CA PRO A 60 1.39 -5.68 3.91
C PRO A 60 1.80 -6.89 4.74
N ASP A 61 2.10 -8.02 4.10
CA ASP A 61 2.50 -9.25 4.80
C ASP A 61 3.72 -8.96 5.70
N PRO A 62 3.66 -9.27 7.02
CA PRO A 62 4.71 -8.94 7.98
C PRO A 62 6.06 -9.51 7.60
N ILE A 63 6.07 -10.71 7.01
CA ILE A 63 7.27 -11.43 6.61
C ILE A 63 7.88 -10.78 5.37
N GLU A 64 7.07 -10.35 4.41
CA GLU A 64 7.60 -9.60 3.26
C GLU A 64 8.16 -8.24 3.68
N VAL A 65 7.55 -7.57 4.65
CA VAL A 65 8.12 -6.33 5.23
C VAL A 65 9.46 -6.60 5.92
N ILE A 66 9.57 -7.66 6.72
CA ILE A 66 10.83 -8.03 7.36
C ILE A 66 11.92 -8.29 6.31
N LYS A 67 11.62 -9.03 5.24
CA LYS A 67 12.58 -9.31 4.15
C LYS A 67 13.00 -8.04 3.42
N LEU A 68 12.07 -7.12 3.16
CA LEU A 68 12.38 -5.83 2.55
C LEU A 68 13.35 -5.02 3.41
N ILE A 69 13.12 -4.98 4.72
CA ILE A 69 14.02 -4.30 5.66
C ILE A 69 15.38 -4.98 5.72
N MET A 70 15.42 -6.32 5.68
CA MET A 70 16.68 -7.06 5.59
C MET A 70 17.48 -6.67 4.34
N ASP A 71 16.83 -6.62 3.17
CA ASP A 71 17.47 -6.22 1.92
C ASP A 71 18.01 -4.78 2.00
N GLN A 72 17.17 -3.84 2.47
CA GLN A 72 17.53 -2.43 2.60
C GLN A 72 18.68 -2.18 3.59
N GLN A 73 18.78 -2.99 4.65
CA GLN A 73 19.81 -2.85 5.69
C GLN A 73 20.99 -3.83 5.50
N GLY A 74 20.98 -4.66 4.45
CA GLY A 74 22.01 -5.67 4.20
C GLY A 74 22.08 -6.77 5.27
N LEU A 75 20.97 -7.11 5.92
CA LEU A 75 20.91 -8.11 6.99
C LEU A 75 20.69 -9.52 6.44
N SER A 76 21.38 -10.49 7.04
CA SER A 76 21.14 -11.91 6.81
C SER A 76 20.07 -12.46 7.76
N GLN A 77 19.55 -13.66 7.49
CA GLN A 77 18.64 -14.33 8.45
C GLN A 77 19.32 -14.58 9.81
N THR A 78 20.65 -14.80 9.83
CA THR A 78 21.40 -14.97 11.08
C THR A 78 21.32 -13.73 11.96
N ASP A 79 21.29 -12.54 11.36
CA ASP A 79 21.20 -11.27 12.10
C ASP A 79 19.83 -11.08 12.77
N LEU A 80 18.78 -11.76 12.29
CA LEU A 80 17.47 -11.73 12.92
C LEU A 80 17.39 -12.50 14.24
N THR A 81 18.41 -13.30 14.58
CA THR A 81 18.41 -14.11 15.81
C THR A 81 18.24 -13.25 17.07
N ARG A 82 18.75 -12.02 17.07
CA ARG A 82 18.58 -11.06 18.19
C ARG A 82 17.12 -10.63 18.41
N TYR A 83 16.31 -10.64 17.35
CA TYR A 83 14.90 -10.23 17.39
C TYR A 83 13.95 -11.42 17.56
N ILE A 84 14.22 -12.52 16.84
CA ILE A 84 13.30 -13.67 16.74
C ILE A 84 13.75 -14.85 17.64
N GLY A 85 15.04 -15.00 17.92
CA GLY A 85 15.59 -16.08 18.75
C GLY A 85 16.54 -17.01 17.99
N SER A 86 16.39 -18.32 18.15
CA SER A 86 17.31 -19.28 17.52
C SER A 86 17.22 -19.27 15.98
N PRO A 87 18.27 -19.72 15.26
CA PRO A 87 18.25 -19.82 13.79
C PRO A 87 17.06 -20.65 13.25
N SER A 88 16.70 -21.74 13.94
CA SER A 88 15.52 -22.54 13.61
C SER A 88 14.22 -21.74 13.72
N LYS A 89 14.06 -20.91 14.76
CA LYS A 89 12.88 -20.02 14.88
C LYS A 89 12.86 -18.95 13.80
N VAL A 90 14.01 -18.37 13.44
CA VAL A 90 14.09 -17.41 12.33
C VAL A 90 13.59 -18.06 11.05
N SER A 91 14.10 -19.25 10.72
CA SER A 91 13.69 -19.97 9.50
C SER A 91 12.20 -20.30 9.52
N GLU A 92 11.66 -20.75 10.65
CA GLU A 92 10.22 -21.03 10.78
C GLU A 92 9.37 -19.78 10.54
N VAL A 93 9.76 -18.62 11.08
CA VAL A 93 9.03 -17.36 10.92
C VAL A 93 9.14 -16.84 9.48
N ILE A 94 10.34 -16.79 8.90
CA ILE A 94 10.56 -16.30 7.53
C ILE A 94 9.86 -17.19 6.49
N ASN A 95 9.66 -18.47 6.79
CA ASN A 95 8.91 -19.40 5.96
C ASN A 95 7.45 -19.56 6.38
N ARG A 96 6.92 -18.67 7.23
CA ARG A 96 5.51 -18.66 7.72
C ARG A 96 5.05 -19.93 8.43
N LYS A 97 5.95 -20.80 8.84
CA LYS A 97 5.65 -22.01 9.62
C LYS A 97 5.33 -21.69 11.08
N ARG A 98 5.68 -20.49 11.54
CA ARG A 98 5.43 -19.99 12.89
C ARG A 98 4.96 -18.54 12.85
N PRO A 99 3.89 -18.19 13.58
CA PRO A 99 3.50 -16.80 13.73
C PRO A 99 4.49 -15.99 14.57
N LEU A 100 4.58 -14.69 14.31
CA LEU A 100 5.31 -13.77 15.19
C LEU A 100 4.65 -13.74 16.58
N SER A 101 5.46 -13.92 17.63
CA SER A 101 4.97 -13.69 18.99
C SER A 101 5.02 -12.20 19.35
N LEU A 102 4.24 -11.78 20.34
CA LEU A 102 4.25 -10.38 20.82
C LEU A 102 5.66 -9.89 21.20
N THR A 103 6.48 -10.78 21.79
CA THR A 103 7.87 -10.47 22.13
C THR A 103 8.72 -10.26 20.87
N MET A 104 8.52 -11.05 19.82
CA MET A 104 9.22 -10.86 18.54
C MET A 104 8.79 -9.55 17.89
N ILE A 105 7.49 -9.25 17.88
CA ILE A 105 6.91 -8.02 17.33
C ILE A 105 7.56 -6.78 17.97
N ARG A 106 7.61 -6.74 19.31
CA ARG A 106 8.25 -5.62 20.04
C ARG A 106 9.72 -5.46 19.66
N LYS A 107 10.48 -6.55 19.63
CA LYS A 107 11.90 -6.52 19.27
C LYS A 107 12.16 -6.09 17.83
N LEU A 108 11.33 -6.52 16.88
CA LEU A 108 11.40 -6.12 15.48
C LEU A 108 11.01 -4.65 15.32
N HIS A 109 9.99 -4.19 16.03
CA HIS A 109 9.60 -2.79 16.05
C HIS A 109 10.72 -1.89 16.58
N GLU A 110 11.24 -2.19 17.76
CA GLU A 110 12.29 -1.40 18.41
C GLU A 110 13.63 -1.50 17.65
N GLY A 111 13.94 -2.68 17.11
CA GLY A 111 15.24 -2.97 16.52
C GLY A 111 15.38 -2.63 15.05
N LEU A 112 14.29 -2.77 14.28
CA LEU A 112 14.28 -2.57 12.82
C LEU A 112 13.39 -1.40 12.39
N GLY A 113 12.67 -0.75 13.32
CA GLY A 113 11.81 0.39 13.03
C GLY A 113 10.51 0.02 12.32
N ILE A 114 10.14 -1.27 12.27
CA ILE A 114 8.92 -1.71 11.57
C ILE A 114 7.70 -1.33 12.43
N PRO A 115 6.71 -0.58 11.92
CA PRO A 115 5.52 -0.23 12.69
C PRO A 115 4.82 -1.48 13.26
N ALA A 116 4.46 -1.47 14.53
CA ALA A 116 3.84 -2.62 15.18
C ALA A 116 2.53 -3.05 14.48
N GLU A 117 1.76 -2.09 13.98
CA GLU A 117 0.51 -2.33 13.24
C GLU A 117 0.71 -3.15 11.96
N VAL A 118 1.89 -3.08 11.34
CA VAL A 118 2.27 -3.89 10.17
C VAL A 118 2.60 -5.32 10.59
N LEU A 119 3.23 -5.49 11.77
CA LEU A 119 3.65 -6.79 12.30
C LEU A 119 2.52 -7.58 12.98
N ILE A 120 1.45 -6.89 13.39
CA ILE A 120 0.27 -7.50 14.03
C ILE A 120 -0.69 -7.94 12.92
N GLN A 121 -0.55 -9.21 12.54
CA GLN A 121 -1.52 -9.91 11.69
C GLN A 121 -1.77 -11.31 12.24
N ASP A 122 -3.01 -11.77 12.10
CA ASP A 122 -3.33 -13.18 12.31
C ASP A 122 -2.75 -13.97 11.13
N MET A 123 -1.56 -14.56 11.31
CA MET A 123 -0.90 -15.38 10.28
C MET A 123 -1.66 -16.68 9.93
N ASN A 124 -2.78 -16.95 10.59
CA ASN A 124 -3.73 -18.01 10.23
C ASN A 124 -4.85 -17.52 9.28
N ALA A 125 -4.98 -16.21 9.06
CA ALA A 125 -6.00 -15.63 8.17
C ALA A 125 -5.53 -15.50 6.71
N SER A 126 -4.25 -15.75 6.43
CA SER A 126 -3.66 -15.65 5.09
C SER A 126 -3.93 -16.86 4.19
N GLU A 127 -4.55 -17.94 4.69
CA GLU A 127 -4.97 -19.08 3.86
C GLU A 127 -6.26 -18.80 3.09
N ASP A 128 -7.13 -17.90 3.57
CA ASP A 128 -8.43 -17.60 2.94
C ASP A 128 -8.34 -16.60 1.78
N ALA A 129 -7.19 -15.94 1.60
CA ALA A 129 -6.99 -14.94 0.54
C ALA A 129 -6.25 -15.48 -0.69
N SER A 130 -5.77 -16.74 -0.68
CA SER A 130 -4.93 -17.30 -1.75
C SER A 130 -5.69 -18.14 -2.78
N SER A 131 -7.02 -18.12 -2.78
CA SER A 131 -7.84 -18.91 -3.69
C SER A 131 -8.92 -18.10 -4.40
N THR A 132 -8.57 -16.93 -4.94
CA THR A 132 -9.15 -16.47 -6.23
C THR A 132 -8.26 -15.40 -6.87
N GLU A 133 -8.00 -15.61 -8.17
CA GLU A 133 -7.53 -14.66 -9.17
C GLU A 133 -6.05 -14.24 -9.19
N THR A 134 -5.42 -14.59 -10.31
CA THR A 134 -4.18 -14.05 -10.87
C THR A 134 -4.09 -12.52 -10.72
N VAL A 135 -3.28 -12.06 -9.76
CA VAL A 135 -2.92 -10.65 -9.64
C VAL A 135 -1.78 -10.34 -10.62
N SER A 136 -2.17 -9.71 -11.72
CA SER A 136 -1.33 -8.91 -12.62
C SER A 136 -0.58 -7.83 -11.82
N PRO A 137 0.66 -7.45 -12.17
CA PRO A 137 1.49 -6.53 -11.37
C PRO A 137 0.90 -5.10 -11.40
N ARG A 138 -0.02 -4.80 -10.48
CA ARG A 138 -0.84 -3.57 -10.48
C ARG A 138 -0.44 -2.52 -9.43
N TYR A 139 0.75 -2.62 -8.85
CA TYR A 139 1.29 -1.54 -8.02
C TYR A 139 2.66 -1.07 -8.55
N ALA A 140 2.63 -0.35 -9.66
CA ALA A 140 3.50 0.81 -9.80
C ALA A 140 2.78 1.95 -9.07
N ALA A 141 3.41 2.55 -8.06
CA ALA A 141 2.87 3.71 -7.35
C ALA A 141 2.22 4.71 -8.33
N PRO A 142 1.07 5.33 -8.01
CA PRO A 142 0.49 6.33 -8.89
C PRO A 142 1.52 7.43 -9.16
N ALA A 143 1.82 7.68 -10.43
CA ALA A 143 2.83 8.63 -10.86
C ALA A 143 2.58 10.07 -10.37
N TRP A 144 1.35 10.39 -9.95
CA TRP A 144 0.97 11.73 -9.48
C TRP A 144 1.54 12.07 -8.09
N GLY A 145 1.97 11.09 -7.28
CA GLY A 145 2.68 11.34 -6.00
C GLY A 145 4.13 11.82 -6.14
N ARG A 146 4.64 11.97 -7.37
CA ARG A 146 6.00 12.46 -7.68
C ARG A 146 6.03 13.65 -8.63
N LEU A 147 4.96 14.42 -8.76
CA LEU A 147 5.08 15.75 -9.36
C LEU A 147 5.76 16.69 -8.36
N ARG A 148 7.09 16.81 -8.50
CA ARG A 148 7.85 17.91 -7.92
C ARG A 148 7.32 19.20 -8.55
N VAL A 149 6.53 19.95 -7.80
CA VAL A 149 6.34 21.40 -8.00
C VAL A 149 7.72 22.04 -8.14
N HIS A 150 8.13 22.36 -9.37
CA HIS A 150 9.31 23.18 -9.60
C HIS A 150 8.86 24.64 -9.66
N PRO A 151 9.32 25.51 -8.76
CA PRO A 151 9.02 26.93 -8.83
C PRO A 151 9.93 27.59 -9.87
N ARG A 152 9.35 28.41 -10.74
CA ARG A 152 9.97 29.63 -11.26
C ARG A 152 8.94 30.73 -11.37
#